data_AF-A0A842RJE5-F1
#
_entry.id   AF-A0A842RJE5-F1
#
_cell.length_a   1.000
_cell.length_b   1.000
_cell.length_c   1.000
_cell.angle_alpha   90.00
_cell.angle_beta   90.00
_cell.angle_gamma   90.00
#
_symmetry.space_group_name_H-M   'P 1'
#
loop_
_entity.id
_entity.type
_entity.pdbx_description
1 polymer ?
#
loop_
_entity_poly.entity_id
_entity_poly.type
_entity_poly.pdbx_seq_one_letter_code
_entity_poly.pdbx_strand_id
1 'polypeptide(L)'
;MSLEPVLESVEKNLNEGNIKYALLDLKTAKGIAPDDFRVYYYYGRCYLETKEYDDAIGNLEKAYNMNPLAQISYFLALAYVRNKDWQNAVEIAEDGLTKDPSDTIKGALYYLKSGAHIELGEKKKAIAAAEKAVEVDPDNEDFKKHLELLKSKL
;
A
#
# COMPACT_ATOMS: atom_id res chain seq x y z
N MET A 1 -19.89 18.33 -13.64
CA MET A 1 -19.56 17.85 -12.29
C MET A 1 -18.05 17.94 -12.15
N SER A 2 -17.53 18.57 -11.10
CA SER A 2 -16.09 18.60 -10.83
C SER A 2 -15.63 17.27 -10.23
N LEU A 3 -14.34 16.97 -10.35
CA LEU A 3 -13.77 15.72 -9.87
C LEU A 3 -13.72 15.64 -8.33
N GLU A 4 -13.38 16.74 -7.66
CA GLU A 4 -13.10 16.72 -6.21
C GLU A 4 -14.24 16.21 -5.34
N PRO A 5 -15.50 16.67 -5.48
CA PRO A 5 -16.60 16.15 -4.66
C PRO A 5 -16.87 14.66 -4.89
N VAL A 6 -16.56 14.16 -6.08
CA VAL A 6 -16.69 12.73 -6.40
C VAL A 6 -15.59 11.94 -5.69
N LEU A 7 -14.34 12.43 -5.71
CA LEU A 7 -13.23 11.78 -4.99
C LEU A 7 -13.41 11.81 -3.46
N GLU A 8 -13.95 12.89 -2.91
CA GLU A 8 -14.32 12.96 -1.49
C GLU A 8 -15.37 11.90 -1.14
N SER A 9 -16.38 11.71 -2.00
CA SER A 9 -17.39 10.64 -1.84
C SER A 9 -16.76 9.24 -1.95
N VAL A 10 -15.84 9.04 -2.89
CA VAL A 10 -15.08 7.78 -3.02
C VAL A 10 -14.33 7.47 -1.73
N GLU A 11 -13.54 8.43 -1.23
CA GLU A 11 -12.72 8.24 -0.04
C GLU A 11 -13.58 7.95 1.19
N LYS A 12 -14.67 8.70 1.37
CA LYS A 12 -15.63 8.46 2.45
C LYS A 12 -16.22 7.05 2.37
N ASN A 13 -16.74 6.65 1.20
CA ASN A 13 -17.34 5.34 1.00
C ASN A 13 -16.32 4.22 1.23
N LEU A 14 -15.07 4.40 0.79
CA LEU A 14 -14.00 3.44 1.02
C LEU A 14 -13.68 3.29 2.52
N ASN A 15 -13.58 4.40 3.25
CA ASN A 15 -13.31 4.40 4.70
C ASN A 15 -14.47 3.79 5.51
N GLU A 16 -15.72 3.90 5.02
CA GLU A 16 -16.91 3.29 5.63
C GLU A 16 -17.11 1.81 5.23
N GLY A 17 -16.24 1.23 4.37
CA GLY A 17 -16.38 -0.13 3.84
C GLY A 17 -17.50 -0.28 2.79
N ASN A 18 -18.04 0.84 2.32
CA ASN A 18 -19.08 0.96 1.31
C ASN A 18 -18.51 0.79 -0.12
N ILE A 19 -17.75 -0.29 -0.35
CA ILE A 19 -16.93 -0.49 -1.57
C ILE A 19 -17.76 -0.41 -2.86
N LYS A 20 -19.00 -0.93 -2.85
CA LYS A 20 -19.91 -0.84 -3.99
C LYS A 20 -20.21 0.60 -4.40
N TYR A 21 -20.40 1.50 -3.43
CA TYR A 21 -20.66 2.91 -3.69
C TYR A 21 -19.38 3.63 -4.13
N ALA A 22 -18.23 3.32 -3.52
CA ALA A 22 -16.94 3.84 -3.98
C ALA A 22 -16.66 3.49 -5.45
N LEU A 23 -16.91 2.24 -5.87
CA LEU A 23 -16.75 1.82 -7.26
C LEU A 23 -17.73 2.50 -8.23
N LEU A 24 -18.94 2.83 -7.77
CA LEU A 24 -19.91 3.59 -8.58
C LEU A 24 -19.44 5.03 -8.77
N ASP A 25 -18.99 5.68 -7.70
CA ASP A 25 -18.43 7.03 -7.76
C ASP A 25 -17.16 7.07 -8.61
N LEU A 26 -16.32 6.04 -8.55
CA LEU A 26 -15.13 5.92 -9.39
C LEU A 26 -15.45 5.80 -10.88
N LYS A 27 -16.57 5.18 -11.27
CA LYS A 27 -17.03 5.19 -12.67
C LYS A 27 -17.33 6.61 -13.13
N THR A 28 -17.95 7.41 -12.26
CA THR A 28 -18.23 8.83 -12.52
C THR A 28 -16.92 9.63 -12.60
N ALA A 29 -16.01 9.44 -11.64
CA ALA A 29 -14.71 10.11 -11.60
C ALA A 29 -13.89 9.82 -12.87
N LYS A 30 -13.85 8.56 -13.32
CA LYS A 30 -13.19 8.16 -14.57
C LYS A 30 -13.81 8.81 -15.82
N GLY A 31 -15.12 9.05 -15.82
CA GLY A 31 -15.79 9.77 -16.90
C GLY A 31 -15.48 11.27 -16.92
N ILE A 32 -15.20 11.87 -15.75
CA ILE A 32 -14.84 13.28 -15.61
C ILE A 32 -13.36 13.51 -15.94
N ALA A 33 -12.47 12.65 -15.42
CA ALA A 33 -11.02 12.80 -15.52
C ALA A 33 -10.36 11.41 -15.69
N PRO A 34 -10.37 10.85 -16.91
CA PRO A 34 -9.82 9.52 -17.17
C PRO A 34 -8.30 9.43 -16.98
N ASP A 35 -7.60 10.57 -16.96
CA ASP A 35 -6.15 10.66 -16.82
C ASP A 35 -5.71 11.24 -15.46
N ASP A 36 -6.58 11.21 -14.45
CA ASP A 36 -6.20 11.56 -13.07
C ASP A 36 -5.72 10.30 -12.32
N PHE A 37 -4.49 10.33 -11.82
CA PHE A 37 -3.87 9.19 -11.12
C PHE A 37 -4.69 8.73 -9.90
N ARG A 38 -5.43 9.66 -9.26
CA ARG A 38 -6.24 9.37 -8.06
C ARG A 38 -7.37 8.40 -8.36
N VAL A 39 -7.93 8.45 -9.57
CA VAL A 39 -8.96 7.50 -9.99
C VAL A 39 -8.43 6.07 -9.97
N TYR A 40 -7.26 5.84 -10.54
CA TYR A 40 -6.62 4.52 -10.55
C TYR A 40 -6.15 4.10 -9.16
N TYR A 41 -5.61 5.04 -8.38
CA TYR A 41 -5.23 4.79 -6.99
C TYR A 41 -6.41 4.28 -6.16
N TYR A 42 -7.58 4.94 -6.25
CA TYR A 42 -8.77 4.52 -5.51
C TYR A 42 -9.41 3.24 -6.04
N TYR A 43 -9.38 2.97 -7.36
CA TYR A 43 -9.74 1.65 -7.88
C TYR A 43 -8.86 0.56 -7.25
N GLY A 44 -7.55 0.80 -7.25
CA GLY A 44 -6.57 -0.08 -6.62
C GLY A 44 -6.88 -0.41 -5.17
N ARG A 45 -7.20 0.63 -4.38
CA ARG A 45 -7.62 0.45 -2.98
C ARG A 45 -8.93 -0.32 -2.84
N CYS A 46 -9.93 -0.06 -3.69
CA CYS A 46 -11.19 -0.83 -3.66
C CYS A 46 -10.95 -2.32 -3.92
N TYR A 47 -10.07 -2.64 -4.89
CA TYR A 47 -9.73 -4.02 -5.24
C TYR A 47 -8.91 -4.73 -4.16
N LEU A 48 -8.08 -4.00 -3.39
CA LEU A 48 -7.45 -4.54 -2.19
C LEU A 48 -8.48 -4.99 -1.15
N GLU A 49 -9.53 -4.19 -0.92
CA GLU A 49 -10.59 -4.53 0.04
C GLU A 49 -11.43 -5.74 -0.42
N THR A 50 -11.64 -5.88 -1.73
CA THR A 50 -12.35 -7.04 -2.30
C THR A 50 -11.47 -8.24 -2.57
N LYS A 51 -10.17 -8.15 -2.26
CA LYS A 51 -9.15 -9.21 -2.45
C LYS A 51 -8.90 -9.58 -3.92
N GLU A 52 -9.22 -8.68 -4.84
CA GLU A 52 -8.94 -8.79 -6.27
C GLU A 52 -7.52 -8.25 -6.52
N TYR A 53 -6.51 -9.00 -6.09
CA TYR A 53 -5.15 -8.46 -5.98
C TYR A 53 -4.51 -8.13 -7.35
N ASP A 54 -4.79 -8.89 -8.40
CA ASP A 54 -4.27 -8.60 -9.74
C ASP A 54 -4.86 -7.28 -10.29
N ASP A 55 -6.16 -7.05 -10.11
CA ASP A 55 -6.82 -5.79 -10.48
C ASP A 55 -6.32 -4.61 -9.63
N ALA A 56 -6.05 -4.87 -8.35
CA ALA A 56 -5.44 -3.88 -7.47
C ALA A 56 -4.06 -3.46 -7.99
N ILE A 57 -3.20 -4.43 -8.30
CA ILE A 57 -1.85 -4.20 -8.84
C ILE A 57 -1.93 -3.40 -10.13
N GLY A 58 -2.72 -3.83 -11.12
CA GLY A 58 -2.78 -3.13 -12.41
C GLY A 58 -3.24 -1.67 -12.29
N ASN A 59 -4.18 -1.38 -11.39
CA ASN A 59 -4.63 0.00 -11.14
C ASN A 59 -3.60 0.81 -10.34
N LEU A 60 -2.95 0.21 -9.34
CA LEU A 60 -1.94 0.89 -8.53
C LEU A 60 -0.64 1.14 -9.30
N GLU A 61 -0.20 0.22 -10.15
CA GLU A 61 0.91 0.42 -11.09
C GLU A 61 0.61 1.57 -12.04
N LYS A 62 -0.62 1.64 -12.58
CA LYS A 62 -1.01 2.76 -13.44
C LYS A 62 -0.97 4.08 -12.69
N ALA A 63 -1.52 4.14 -11.48
CA ALA A 63 -1.47 5.33 -10.63
C ALA A 63 -0.01 5.75 -10.33
N TYR A 64 0.83 4.78 -9.98
CA TYR A 64 2.23 4.96 -9.65
C TYR A 64 3.04 5.49 -10.83
N ASN A 65 2.84 4.93 -12.03
CA ASN A 65 3.51 5.38 -13.26
C ASN A 65 3.11 6.81 -13.66
N MET A 66 1.90 7.24 -13.30
CA MET A 66 1.43 8.61 -13.54
C MET A 66 1.95 9.60 -12.49
N ASN A 67 1.99 9.17 -11.23
CA ASN A 67 2.50 9.98 -10.13
C ASN A 67 3.11 9.09 -9.03
N PRO A 68 4.44 8.93 -9.00
CA PRO A 68 5.10 8.02 -8.07
C PRO A 68 5.19 8.65 -6.67
N LEU A 69 4.17 8.42 -5.84
CA LEU A 69 4.08 8.91 -4.46
C LEU A 69 4.34 7.79 -3.44
N ALA A 70 4.86 8.15 -2.27
CA ALA A 70 5.07 7.19 -1.18
C ALA A 70 3.77 6.47 -0.76
N GLN A 71 2.65 7.20 -0.73
CA GLN A 71 1.35 6.62 -0.39
C GLN A 71 0.90 5.57 -1.42
N ILE A 72 1.12 5.82 -2.71
CA ILE A 72 0.79 4.85 -3.76
C ILE A 72 1.72 3.64 -3.66
N SER A 73 3.01 3.88 -3.40
CA SER A 73 4.01 2.82 -3.19
C SER A 73 3.60 1.89 -2.04
N TYR A 74 3.07 2.45 -0.94
CA TYR A 74 2.55 1.65 0.17
C TYR A 74 1.41 0.70 -0.24
N PHE A 75 0.38 1.22 -0.93
CA PHE A 75 -0.73 0.37 -1.36
C PHE A 75 -0.31 -0.63 -2.44
N LEU A 76 0.59 -0.25 -3.34
CA LEU A 76 1.12 -1.16 -4.37
C LEU A 76 1.97 -2.28 -3.76
N ALA A 77 2.89 -1.95 -2.83
CA ALA A 77 3.64 -2.95 -2.08
C ALA A 77 2.70 -3.88 -1.28
N LEU A 78 1.65 -3.33 -0.66
CA LEU A 78 0.64 -4.12 0.03
C LEU A 78 -0.08 -5.08 -0.93
N ALA A 79 -0.43 -4.62 -2.14
CA ALA A 79 -1.06 -5.46 -3.16
C ALA A 79 -0.14 -6.61 -3.59
N TYR A 80 1.14 -6.34 -3.84
CA TYR A 80 2.11 -7.39 -4.14
C TYR A 80 2.29 -8.39 -2.98
N VAL A 81 2.39 -7.92 -1.73
CA VAL A 81 2.41 -8.81 -0.55
C VAL A 81 1.16 -9.69 -0.50
N ARG A 82 -0.03 -9.13 -0.73
CA ARG A 82 -1.27 -9.91 -0.71
C ARG A 82 -1.36 -10.88 -1.88
N ASN A 83 -0.78 -10.53 -3.02
CA ASN A 83 -0.66 -11.39 -4.20
C ASN A 83 0.48 -12.41 -4.11
N LYS A 84 1.27 -12.40 -3.03
CA LYS A 84 2.46 -13.25 -2.85
C LYS A 84 3.60 -12.99 -3.82
N ASP A 85 3.63 -11.81 -4.41
CA ASP A 85 4.74 -11.33 -5.23
C ASP A 85 5.73 -10.58 -4.33
N TRP A 86 6.54 -11.36 -3.61
CA TRP A 86 7.39 -10.83 -2.55
C TRP A 86 8.54 -9.98 -3.09
N GLN A 87 9.05 -10.32 -4.28
CA GLN A 87 10.12 -9.57 -4.94
C GLN A 87 9.65 -8.16 -5.28
N ASN A 88 8.54 -8.03 -6.01
CA ASN A 88 8.00 -6.71 -6.37
C ASN A 88 7.55 -5.92 -5.12
N ALA A 89 7.04 -6.60 -4.08
CA ALA A 89 6.73 -5.95 -2.81
C ALA A 89 7.95 -5.29 -2.16
N VAL A 90 9.11 -5.97 -2.15
CA VAL A 90 10.36 -5.39 -1.61
C VAL A 90 10.81 -4.20 -2.45
N GLU A 91 10.83 -4.34 -3.77
CA GLU A 91 11.30 -3.29 -4.69
C GLU A 91 10.46 -2.02 -4.57
N ILE A 92 9.13 -2.13 -4.61
CA ILE A 92 8.23 -0.98 -4.45
C ILE A 92 8.31 -0.41 -3.03
N ALA A 93 8.50 -1.24 -2.00
CA ALA A 93 8.66 -0.73 -0.65
C ALA A 93 9.95 0.09 -0.49
N GLU A 94 11.07 -0.37 -1.07
CA GLU A 94 12.34 0.35 -1.08
C GLU A 94 12.24 1.68 -1.81
N ASP A 95 11.65 1.66 -2.99
CA ASP A 95 11.45 2.85 -3.80
C ASP A 95 10.44 3.84 -3.17
N GLY A 96 9.42 3.35 -2.45
CA GLY A 96 8.52 4.17 -1.65
C GLY A 96 9.22 4.92 -0.52
N LEU A 97 10.26 4.32 0.08
CA LEU A 97 11.03 4.92 1.16
C LEU A 97 11.89 6.11 0.69
N THR A 98 12.16 6.24 -0.62
CA THR A 98 12.92 7.36 -1.19
C THR A 98 12.05 8.57 -1.57
N LYS A 99 10.72 8.50 -1.33
CA LYS A 99 9.73 9.51 -1.75
C LYS A 99 9.26 10.41 -0.61
N ASP A 100 10.14 10.68 0.34
CA ASP A 100 9.85 11.48 1.54
C ASP A 100 8.53 11.07 2.23
N PRO A 101 8.35 9.77 2.59
CA PRO A 101 7.14 9.32 3.27
C PRO A 101 6.98 9.99 4.63
N SER A 102 5.73 10.19 5.05
CA SER A 102 5.43 10.43 6.47
C SER A 102 5.88 9.25 7.33
N ASP A 103 6.12 9.46 8.62
CA ASP A 103 6.57 8.37 9.50
C ASP A 103 5.59 7.19 9.53
N THR A 104 4.28 7.45 9.45
CA THR A 104 3.26 6.40 9.33
C THR A 104 3.47 5.53 8.09
N ILE A 105 3.67 6.14 6.92
CA ILE A 105 3.90 5.40 5.67
C ILE A 105 5.27 4.72 5.70
N LYS A 106 6.29 5.39 6.23
CA LYS A 106 7.66 4.87 6.33
C LYS A 106 7.73 3.61 7.19
N GLY A 107 7.10 3.62 8.36
CA GLY A 107 7.01 2.44 9.23
C GLY A 107 6.26 1.30 8.56
N ALA A 108 5.14 1.60 7.89
CA ALA A 108 4.35 0.60 7.17
C ALA A 108 5.11 -0.03 5.99
N LEU A 109 5.90 0.76 5.23
CA LEU A 109 6.75 0.27 4.15
C LEU A 109 7.86 -0.66 4.69
N TYR A 110 8.52 -0.29 5.80
CA TYR A 110 9.49 -1.18 6.44
C TYR A 110 8.86 -2.47 6.95
N TYR A 111 7.65 -2.40 7.49
CA TYR A 111 6.90 -3.57 7.93
C TYR A 111 6.57 -4.53 6.78
N LEU A 112 6.03 -4.00 5.66
CA LEU A 112 5.74 -4.80 4.46
C LEU A 112 7.01 -5.42 3.87
N LYS A 113 8.08 -4.63 3.75
CA LYS A 113 9.39 -5.09 3.29
C LYS A 113 9.94 -6.21 4.17
N SER A 114 9.80 -6.08 5.49
CA SER A 114 10.21 -7.11 6.44
C SER A 114 9.44 -8.41 6.22
N GLY A 115 8.11 -8.35 6.11
CA GLY A 115 7.27 -9.51 5.83
C GLY A 115 7.64 -10.21 4.51
N ALA A 116 7.83 -9.43 3.44
CA ALA A 116 8.23 -9.98 2.15
C ALA A 116 9.61 -10.66 2.19
N HIS A 117 10.59 -10.09 2.88
CA HIS A 117 11.90 -10.75 3.06
C HIS A 117 11.82 -12.08 3.84
N ILE A 118 10.85 -12.25 4.74
CA ILE A 118 10.65 -13.55 5.41
C ILE A 118 10.18 -14.61 4.42
N GLU A 119 9.21 -14.28 3.58
CA GLU A 119 8.69 -15.19 2.56
C GLU A 119 9.76 -15.55 1.51
N LEU A 120 10.71 -14.65 1.27
CA LEU A 120 11.88 -14.89 0.42
C LEU A 120 13.00 -15.70 1.13
N GLY A 121 12.86 -16.03 2.41
CA GLY A 121 13.90 -16.72 3.19
C GLY A 121 15.08 -15.82 3.60
N GLU A 122 14.99 -14.52 3.36
CA GLU A 122 16.04 -13.53 3.60
C GLU A 122 16.00 -12.98 5.03
N LYS A 123 16.04 -13.88 6.02
CA LYS A 123 15.78 -13.56 7.43
C LYS A 123 16.59 -12.38 8.00
N LYS A 124 17.86 -12.24 7.62
CA LYS A 124 18.70 -11.11 8.07
C LYS A 124 18.16 -9.76 7.58
N LYS A 125 17.73 -9.68 6.33
CA LYS A 125 17.13 -8.47 5.75
C LYS A 125 15.77 -8.18 6.38
N ALA A 126 14.98 -9.22 6.64
CA ALA A 126 13.70 -9.09 7.33
C ALA A 126 13.84 -8.46 8.73
N ILE A 127 14.79 -8.95 9.53
CA ILE A 127 15.05 -8.39 10.87
C ILE A 127 15.49 -6.93 10.77
N ALA A 128 16.42 -6.60 9.88
CA ALA A 128 16.87 -5.23 9.70
C ALA A 128 15.73 -4.28 9.31
N ALA A 129 14.82 -4.71 8.42
CA ALA A 129 13.63 -3.94 8.07
C ALA A 129 12.64 -3.80 9.24
N ALA A 130 12.43 -4.85 10.03
CA ALA A 130 11.57 -4.79 11.23
C ALA A 130 12.14 -3.85 12.31
N GLU A 131 13.47 -3.84 12.50
CA GLU A 131 14.15 -2.90 13.39
C GLU A 131 13.90 -1.46 12.93
N LYS A 132 13.98 -1.19 11.62
CA LYS A 132 13.65 0.13 11.07
C LYS A 132 12.18 0.52 11.27
N ALA A 133 11.24 -0.41 11.16
CA ALA A 133 9.83 -0.13 11.46
C ALA A 133 9.64 0.31 12.92
N VAL A 134 10.27 -0.40 13.88
CA VAL A 134 10.24 -0.06 15.31
C VAL A 134 10.99 1.24 15.62
N GLU A 135 12.09 1.55 14.93
CA GLU A 135 12.78 2.83 15.08
C GLU A 135 11.92 4.02 14.65
N VAL A 136 11.10 3.85 13.61
CA VAL A 136 10.21 4.91 13.09
C VAL A 136 9.03 5.14 14.02
N ASP A 137 8.41 4.08 14.52
CA ASP A 137 7.32 4.16 15.50
C ASP A 137 7.54 3.12 16.62
N PRO A 138 8.24 3.51 17.71
CA PRO A 138 8.53 2.62 18.83
C PRO A 138 7.29 2.23 19.64
N ASP A 139 6.21 3.00 19.53
CA ASP A 139 4.98 2.78 20.28
C ASP A 139 4.05 1.78 19.58
N ASN A 140 4.19 1.62 18.25
CA ASN A 140 3.45 0.64 17.47
C ASN A 140 3.67 -0.81 17.95
N GLU A 141 2.64 -1.40 18.54
CA GLU A 141 2.69 -2.77 19.06
C GLU A 141 2.90 -3.83 17.98
N ASP A 142 2.35 -3.63 16.79
CA ASP A 142 2.46 -4.61 15.70
C ASP A 142 3.89 -4.70 15.19
N PHE A 143 4.60 -3.57 15.09
CA PHE A 143 6.02 -3.54 14.71
C PHE A 143 6.88 -4.25 15.75
N LYS A 144 6.63 -4.01 17.04
CA LYS A 144 7.34 -4.68 18.15
C LYS A 144 7.11 -6.19 18.15
N LYS A 145 5.83 -6.63 18.08
CA LYS A 145 5.46 -8.06 18.04
C LYS A 145 6.07 -8.77 16.84
N HIS A 146 6.05 -8.12 15.67
CA HIS A 146 6.68 -8.66 14.47
C HIS A 146 8.19 -8.85 14.65
N LEU A 147 8.91 -7.82 15.12
CA LEU A 147 10.35 -7.92 15.36
C LEU A 147 10.71 -9.02 16.38
N GLU A 148 9.96 -9.11 17.49
CA GLU A 148 10.14 -10.13 18.51
C GLU A 148 9.96 -11.54 17.94
N LEU A 149 8.92 -11.75 17.13
CA LEU A 149 8.65 -13.03 16.46
C LEU A 149 9.79 -13.42 15.52
N LEU A 150 10.40 -12.47 14.81
CA LEU A 150 11.52 -12.75 13.92
C LEU A 150 12.79 -13.14 14.67
N LYS A 151 13.04 -12.50 15.82
CA LYS A 151 14.20 -12.77 16.67
C LYS A 151 14.06 -14.08 17.47
N SER A 152 12.86 -14.45 17.90
CA SER A 152 12.64 -15.67 18.69
C SER A 152 12.78 -16.97 17.90
N LYS A 153 12.68 -16.90 16.56
CA LYS A 153 12.85 -18.06 15.67
C LYS A 153 14.31 -18.27 15.22
N LEU A 154 15.28 -17.51 15.75
CA LEU A 154 16.72 -17.67 15.52
C LEU A 154 17.29 -18.77 16.41
#